data_AF-X1FVE5-F1
#
_entry.id   AF-X1FVE5-F1
#
_cell.length_a   1.000
_cell.length_b   1.000
_cell.length_c   1.000
_cell.angle_alpha   90.00
_cell.angle_beta   90.00
_cell.angle_gamma   90.00
#
_symmetry.space_group_name_H-M   'P 1'
#
loop_
_entity.id
_entity.type
_entity.pdbx_description
1 polymer ?
#
loop_
_entity_poly.entity_id
_entity_poly.type
_entity_poly.pdbx_seq_one_letter_code
_entity_poly.pdbx_strand_id
1 'polypeptide(L)' 'MKTLYIVRHAKSSWEYDGIKDIDRPLKQRGIEDAY' A
#
# COMPACT_ATOMS: atom_id res chain seq x y z
N MET A 1 -23.05 -19.69 -5.95
CA MET A 1 -22.84 -18.30 -5.49
C MET A 1 -21.40 -17.92 -5.75
N LYS A 2 -21.13 -16.69 -6.23
CA LYS A 2 -19.77 -16.16 -6.36
C LYS A 2 -19.63 -14.94 -5.47
N THR A 3 -18.44 -14.74 -4.92
CA THR A 3 -18.11 -13.62 -4.03
C THR A 3 -17.02 -12.78 -4.69
N LEU A 4 -17.26 -11.47 -4.78
CA LEU A 4 -16.29 -10.49 -5.24
C LEU A 4 -15.71 -9.77 -4.03
N TYR A 5 -14.38 -9.70 -3.95
CA TYR A 5 -13.68 -8.94 -2.93
C TYR A 5 -13.02 -7.73 -3.58
N ILE A 6 -13.26 -6.55 -3.03
CA ILE A 6 -12.63 -5.29 -3.43
C ILE A 6 -11.93 -4.74 -2.20
N VAL A 7 -10.64 -4.46 -2.34
CA VAL A 7 -9.80 -3.94 -1.27
C VAL A 7 -8.98 -2.75 -1.78
N ARG A 8 -8.58 -1.88 -0.86
CA ARG A 8 -7.64 -0.78 -1.15
C ARG A 8 -6.20 -1.25 -1.05
N HIS A 9 -5.26 -0.50 -1.62
CA HIS A 9 -3.83 -0.71 -1.37
C HIS A 9 -3.49 -0.49 0.11
N ALA A 10 -2.44 -1.17 0.57
CA ALA A 10 -1.94 -1.01 1.92
C ALA A 10 -1.12 0.29 2.08
N LYS A 11 -0.80 0.67 3.31
CA LYS A 11 -0.31 2.03 3.60
C LYS A 11 1.10 2.29 3.04
N SER A 12 1.22 3.33 2.21
CA SER A 12 2.49 3.81 1.64
C SER A 12 3.37 4.55 2.66
N SER A 13 4.67 4.62 2.36
CA SER A 13 5.66 5.42 3.07
C SER A 13 5.79 6.83 2.48
N TRP A 14 5.96 7.81 3.37
CA TRP A 14 6.15 9.23 3.05
C TRP A 14 7.55 9.73 3.44
N GLU A 15 8.44 8.83 3.86
CA GLU A 15 9.80 9.17 4.33
C GLU A 15 10.77 9.54 3.20
N TYR A 16 10.38 9.25 1.95
CA TYR A 16 11.19 9.51 0.76
C TYR A 16 10.71 10.80 0.09
N ASP A 17 11.58 11.80 0.13
CA ASP A 17 11.41 13.09 -0.55
C ASP A 17 11.84 13.01 -2.02
N GLY A 18 11.23 13.83 -2.86
CA GLY A 18 11.61 13.97 -4.28
C GLY A 18 11.19 12.82 -5.21
N ILE A 19 10.55 11.78 -4.70
CA ILE A 19 10.00 10.68 -5.52
C ILE A 19 8.56 10.96 -5.96
N LYS A 20 8.15 10.37 -7.09
CA LYS A 20 6.75 10.42 -7.54
C LYS A 20 5.89 9.54 -6.64
N ASP A 21 4.60 9.85 -6.58
CA ASP A 21 3.63 9.09 -5.78
C ASP A 21 3.58 7.60 -6.16
N ILE A 22 3.65 7.30 -7.47
CA ILE A 22 3.64 5.91 -7.99
C ILE A 22 4.87 5.10 -7.58
N ASP A 23 5.98 5.77 -7.23
CA ASP A 23 7.23 5.13 -6.83
C ASP A 23 7.31 4.94 -5.29
N ARG A 24 6.29 5.35 -4.54
CA ARG A 24 6.31 5.28 -3.07
C ARG A 24 6.22 3.82 -2.59
N PRO A 25 7.16 3.34 -1.77
CA PRO A 25 7.10 1.99 -1.20
C PRO A 25 6.03 1.91 -0.10
N LEU A 26 5.66 0.69 0.30
CA LEU A 26 4.88 0.48 1.53
C LEU A 26 5.74 0.78 2.76
N LYS A 27 5.09 1.25 3.83
CA LYS A 27 5.74 1.31 5.15
C LYS A 27 5.54 0.00 5.91
N GLN A 28 6.29 -0.23 6.99
CA GLN A 28 6.21 -1.47 7.80
C GLN A 28 4.77 -1.93 8.10
N ARG A 29 3.93 -1.03 8.62
CA ARG A 29 2.51 -1.33 8.85
C ARG A 29 1.74 -1.72 7.58
N GLY A 30 2.04 -1.09 6.44
CA GLY A 30 1.42 -1.46 5.16
C GLY A 30 1.84 -2.84 4.69
N ILE A 31 3.05 -3.29 5.03
CA ILE A 31 3.52 -4.66 4.75
C ILE A 31 2.76 -5.65 5.65
N GLU A 32 2.61 -5.34 6.94
CA GLU A 32 1.85 -6.16 7.89
C GLU A 32 0.36 -6.24 7.55
N ASP A 33 -0.25 -5.13 7.09
CA ASP A 33 -1.65 -5.07 6.68
C ASP A 33 -1.93 -5.89 5.37
N ALA A 34 -0.89 -6.21 4.60
CA ALA A 34 -0.99 -6.87 3.29
C ALA A 34 -0.56 -8.34 3.27
N TYR A 35 -0.01 -8.85 4.38
CA TYR A 35 0.39 -10.24 4.55
C TYR A 35 -0.80 -11.11 4.98
#